data_AF-X6P0L4-F1
#
_entry.id   AF-X6P0L4-F1
#
_cell.length_a   1.000
_cell.length_b   1.000
_cell.length_c   1.000
_cell.angle_alpha   90.00
_cell.angle_beta   90.00
_cell.angle_gamma   90.00
#
_symmetry.space_group_name_H-M   'P 1'
#
loop_
_entity.id
_entity.type
_entity.pdbx_description
1 polymer ?
#
loop_
_entity_poly.entity_id
_entity_poly.type
_entity_poly.pdbx_seq_one_letter_code
_entity_poly.pdbx_strand_id
1 'polypeptide(L)'
;MKCIDKNSKFNCKITLFLLVLLTTLLTQMQHIFIGYCKYCGGEGYYVGSNTVNWLVSQANANSCKHEPVERSELSNESSGCFPTVKEATYRESLTNRKRNSEKCIERLKKDLQKMQEEAQINEHAIETTFEALTAKLRQRKEELLEEARAKQKEREAELIKLKEELIKYGKSCEKAVHDLWHIIKKF
;
A
#
# COMPACT_ATOMS: atom_id res chain seq x y z
N MET A 1 -9.08 -0.14 -52.28
CA MET A 1 -8.31 -1.20 -51.57
C MET A 1 -6.83 -0.84 -51.58
N LYS A 2 -6.27 -0.39 -50.45
CA LYS A 2 -4.84 -0.56 -50.10
C LYS A 2 -4.73 -0.55 -48.57
N CYS A 3 -4.99 -1.71 -47.97
CA CYS A 3 -4.61 -2.01 -46.59
C CYS A 3 -3.09 -2.19 -46.56
N ILE A 4 -2.33 -1.10 -46.50
CA ILE A 4 -0.89 -1.16 -46.22
C ILE A 4 -0.72 -1.08 -44.71
N ASP A 5 -0.94 -2.24 -44.12
CA ASP A 5 -0.15 -2.86 -43.06
C ASP A 5 0.43 -1.94 -41.97
N LYS A 6 -0.42 -1.61 -40.98
CA LYS A 6 0.01 -0.99 -39.72
C LYS A 6 0.96 -1.91 -38.91
N ASN A 7 0.99 -3.22 -39.18
CA ASN A 7 1.93 -4.15 -38.54
C ASN A 7 3.37 -3.98 -39.04
N SER A 8 3.58 -3.55 -40.29
CA SER A 8 4.92 -3.36 -40.86
C SER A 8 5.71 -2.24 -40.17
N LYS A 9 5.04 -1.12 -39.84
CA LYS A 9 5.68 0.00 -39.12
C LYS A 9 5.96 -0.32 -37.65
N PHE A 10 5.18 -1.20 -37.03
CA PHE A 10 5.38 -1.62 -35.64
C PHE A 10 6.56 -2.58 -35.52
N ASN A 11 6.65 -3.55 -36.44
CA ASN A 11 7.79 -4.46 -36.51
C ASN A 11 9.08 -3.70 -36.79
N CYS A 12 9.11 -2.75 -37.73
CA CYS A 12 10.33 -1.99 -38.05
C CYS A 12 10.87 -1.18 -36.85
N LYS A 13 9.98 -0.63 -36.00
CA LYS A 13 10.39 0.07 -34.77
C LYS A 13 10.92 -0.87 -33.69
N ILE A 14 10.31 -2.05 -33.54
CA ILE A 14 10.78 -3.06 -32.59
C ILE A 14 12.14 -3.62 -33.05
N THR A 15 12.32 -3.90 -34.33
CA THR A 15 13.61 -4.37 -34.86
C THR A 15 14.69 -3.32 -34.72
N LEU A 16 14.40 -2.04 -34.97
CA LEU A 16 15.36 -0.95 -34.77
C LEU A 16 15.70 -0.76 -33.28
N PHE A 17 14.71 -0.87 -32.39
CA PHE A 17 14.92 -0.77 -30.95
C PHE A 17 15.73 -1.95 -30.41
N LEU A 18 15.46 -3.17 -30.88
CA LEU A 18 16.24 -4.36 -30.57
C LEU A 18 17.65 -4.27 -31.16
N LEU A 19 17.85 -3.73 -32.36
CA LEU A 19 19.18 -3.49 -32.94
C LEU A 19 19.96 -2.44 -32.16
N VAL A 20 19.34 -1.37 -31.70
CA VAL A 20 19.97 -0.36 -30.85
C VAL A 20 20.29 -0.93 -29.46
N LEU A 21 19.41 -1.74 -28.89
CA LEU A 21 19.69 -2.49 -27.65
C LEU A 21 20.82 -3.50 -27.83
N LEU A 22 20.82 -4.26 -28.94
CA LEU A 22 21.86 -5.24 -29.22
C LEU A 22 23.20 -4.55 -29.50
N THR A 23 23.22 -3.43 -30.22
CA THR A 23 24.45 -2.68 -30.47
C THR A 23 24.92 -1.94 -29.24
N THR A 24 24.05 -1.47 -28.34
CA THR A 24 24.47 -0.93 -27.03
C THR A 24 24.94 -2.01 -26.06
N LEU A 25 24.34 -3.21 -26.07
CA LEU A 25 24.83 -4.39 -25.34
C LEU A 25 26.13 -4.95 -25.94
N LEU A 26 26.32 -4.87 -27.25
CA LEU A 26 27.54 -5.28 -27.94
C LEU A 26 28.64 -4.22 -27.85
N THR A 27 28.31 -2.92 -27.80
CA THR A 27 29.29 -1.84 -27.53
C THR A 27 29.57 -1.62 -26.05
N GLN A 28 28.81 -2.28 -25.16
CA GLN A 28 29.37 -2.79 -23.90
C GLN A 28 30.35 -3.95 -24.15
N MET A 29 31.18 -3.83 -25.20
CA MET A 29 32.46 -4.53 -25.32
C MET A 29 33.29 -4.11 -24.12
N GLN A 30 33.11 -4.87 -23.03
CA GLN A 30 34.10 -5.24 -22.04
C GLN A 30 35.14 -4.17 -21.76
N HIS A 31 34.68 -3.03 -21.25
CA HIS A 31 35.50 -2.17 -20.42
C HIS A 31 35.81 -2.94 -19.13
N ILE A 32 36.80 -3.82 -19.17
CA ILE A 32 37.22 -4.56 -17.98
C ILE A 32 37.88 -3.55 -17.06
N PHE A 33 37.25 -3.25 -15.93
CA PHE A 33 37.82 -2.34 -14.94
C PHE A 33 39.18 -2.89 -14.48
N ILE A 34 40.21 -2.08 -14.69
CA ILE A 34 41.59 -2.43 -14.41
C ILE A 34 42.05 -1.78 -13.10
N GLY A 35 41.45 -0.69 -12.63
CA GLY A 35 41.87 -0.09 -11.37
C GLY A 35 41.47 1.36 -11.25
N TYR A 36 41.90 2.02 -10.18
CA TYR A 36 41.70 3.45 -10.01
C TYR A 36 42.98 4.14 -9.54
N CYS A 37 43.18 5.37 -9.97
CA CYS A 37 44.28 6.21 -9.53
C CYS A 37 43.99 6.68 -8.11
N LYS A 38 44.85 6.30 -7.16
CA LYS A 38 44.72 6.66 -5.74
C LYS A 38 44.79 8.19 -5.51
N TYR A 39 45.41 8.94 -6.42
CA TYR A 39 45.62 10.38 -6.27
C TYR A 39 44.45 11.23 -6.77
N CYS A 40 43.84 10.87 -7.91
CA CYS A 40 42.78 11.68 -8.53
C CYS A 40 41.42 10.97 -8.61
N GLY A 41 41.34 9.70 -8.21
CA GLY A 41 40.12 8.89 -8.28
C GLY A 41 39.71 8.48 -9.70
N GLY A 42 40.59 8.63 -10.71
CA GLY A 42 40.31 8.22 -12.08
C GLY A 42 40.23 6.71 -12.22
N GLU A 43 39.26 6.19 -12.98
CA GLU A 43 39.01 4.76 -13.18
C GLU A 43 39.58 4.29 -14.52
N GLY A 44 40.42 3.26 -14.52
CA GLY A 44 41.02 2.66 -15.72
C GLY A 44 40.22 1.45 -16.21
N TYR A 45 40.05 1.35 -17.53
CA TYR A 45 39.27 0.31 -18.21
C TYR A 45 40.03 -0.25 -19.42
N TYR A 46 39.98 -1.56 -19.63
CA TYR A 46 40.56 -2.21 -20.80
C TYR A 46 39.62 -2.06 -21.99
N VAL A 47 40.10 -1.58 -23.15
CA VAL A 47 39.22 -1.32 -24.33
C VAL A 47 39.52 -2.27 -25.50
N GLY A 48 40.20 -3.38 -25.23
CA GLY A 48 40.46 -4.43 -26.21
C GLY A 48 41.85 -4.36 -26.86
N SER A 49 42.30 -5.54 -27.28
CA SER A 49 43.62 -5.84 -27.90
C SER A 49 44.87 -5.51 -27.08
N ASN A 50 45.11 -4.28 -26.59
CA ASN A 50 46.28 -3.96 -25.74
C ASN A 50 46.21 -2.60 -25.01
N THR A 51 45.08 -1.87 -25.02
CA THR A 51 45.01 -0.47 -24.54
C THR A 51 44.15 -0.28 -23.29
N VAL A 52 44.59 0.64 -22.43
CA VAL A 52 43.87 1.09 -21.22
C VAL A 52 43.33 2.50 -21.43
N ASN A 53 42.04 2.71 -21.16
CA ASN A 53 41.40 4.03 -21.17
C ASN A 53 41.05 4.46 -19.75
N TRP A 54 41.26 5.73 -19.42
CA TRP A 54 41.03 6.29 -18.09
C TRP A 54 39.82 7.24 -18.09
N LEU A 55 38.81 6.93 -17.28
CA LEU A 55 37.68 7.79 -16.98
C LEU A 55 37.97 8.60 -15.72
N VAL A 56 38.19 9.91 -15.88
CA VAL A 56 38.40 10.85 -14.77
C VAL A 56 37.23 11.83 -14.74
N SER A 57 36.67 12.10 -13.56
CA SER A 57 35.69 13.19 -13.41
C SER A 57 36.34 14.52 -13.79
N GLN A 58 35.67 15.37 -14.58
CA GLN A 58 36.22 16.62 -15.13
C GLN A 58 36.91 17.54 -14.10
N ALA A 59 36.49 17.50 -12.82
CA ALA A 59 37.10 18.26 -11.73
C ALA A 59 38.57 17.91 -11.42
N ASN A 60 39.03 16.70 -11.78
CA ASN A 60 40.36 16.18 -11.42
C ASN A 60 41.24 15.85 -12.64
N ALA A 61 40.83 16.26 -13.85
CA ALA A 61 41.53 15.94 -15.09
C ALA A 61 42.93 16.57 -15.19
N ASN A 62 43.15 17.70 -14.51
CA ASN A 62 44.40 18.47 -14.61
C ASN A 62 45.46 18.08 -13.56
N SER A 63 45.12 17.26 -12.56
CA SER A 63 46.00 16.94 -11.43
C SER A 63 46.78 15.63 -11.59
N CYS A 64 46.47 14.83 -12.62
CA CYS A 64 47.12 13.53 -12.82
C CYS A 64 47.20 13.20 -14.32
N LYS A 65 48.41 12.91 -14.80
CA LYS A 65 48.63 12.45 -16.18
C LYS A 65 48.36 10.95 -16.25
N HIS A 66 47.32 10.56 -16.97
CA HIS A 66 47.05 9.16 -17.28
C HIS A 66 47.33 8.94 -18.76
N GLU A 67 48.35 8.15 -19.07
CA GLU A 67 48.65 7.75 -20.43
C GLU A 67 48.06 6.36 -20.70
N PRO A 68 47.59 6.09 -21.94
CA PRO A 68 47.26 4.73 -22.33
C PRO A 68 48.53 3.88 -22.29
N VAL A 69 48.59 2.90 -21.38
CA VAL A 69 49.76 2.01 -21.25
C VAL A 69 49.49 0.74 -22.05
N GLU A 70 50.41 0.37 -22.94
CA GLU A 70 50.37 -0.93 -23.61
C GLU A 70 50.81 -2.04 -22.66
N ARG A 71 50.12 -3.19 -22.71
CA ARG A 71 50.37 -4.33 -21.80
C ARG A 71 51.82 -4.86 -21.84
N SER A 72 52.54 -4.63 -22.93
CA SER A 72 53.94 -5.01 -23.14
C SER A 72 54.91 -4.35 -22.16
N GLU A 73 54.60 -3.13 -21.69
CA GLU A 73 55.47 -2.34 -20.82
C GLU A 73 55.34 -2.68 -19.32
N LEU A 74 54.32 -3.46 -18.95
CA LEU A 74 54.05 -3.88 -17.56
C LEU A 74 54.81 -5.14 -17.13
N SER A 75 55.73 -5.63 -17.96
CA SER A 75 56.52 -6.85 -17.72
C SER A 75 57.69 -6.67 -16.76
N ASN A 76 57.97 -5.44 -16.31
CA ASN A 76 59.00 -5.18 -15.31
C ASN A 76 58.38 -5.00 -13.92
N GLU A 77 58.75 -5.90 -13.03
CA GLU A 77 58.37 -6.04 -11.63
C GLU A 77 58.61 -4.74 -10.83
N SER A 78 57.65 -3.82 -10.78
CA SER A 78 57.50 -2.89 -9.65
C SER A 78 56.20 -2.09 -9.67
N SER A 79 55.36 -2.41 -8.68
CA SER A 79 54.38 -1.52 -8.02
C SER A 79 53.26 -0.92 -8.88
N GLY A 80 52.23 -1.73 -9.10
CA GLY A 80 50.92 -1.26 -9.51
C GLY A 80 50.05 -2.41 -10.03
N CYS A 81 50.01 -3.55 -9.33
CA CYS A 81 49.22 -4.70 -9.78
C CYS A 81 47.73 -4.32 -9.88
N PHE A 82 47.31 -4.09 -11.10
CA PHE A 82 45.92 -4.07 -11.50
C PHE A 82 45.24 -5.39 -11.11
N PRO A 83 43.96 -5.39 -10.66
CA PRO A 83 43.25 -6.60 -10.30
C PRO A 83 43.24 -7.57 -11.48
N THR A 84 43.43 -8.84 -11.16
CA THR A 84 43.27 -9.91 -12.13
C THR A 84 41.84 -9.92 -12.67
N VAL A 85 41.63 -10.50 -13.86
CA VAL A 85 40.27 -10.66 -14.44
C VAL A 85 39.32 -11.32 -13.43
N LYS A 86 39.81 -12.29 -12.64
CA LYS A 86 39.03 -12.94 -11.58
C LYS A 86 38.57 -11.96 -10.49
N GLU A 87 39.43 -11.05 -10.07
CA GLU A 87 39.12 -10.04 -9.05
C GLU A 87 38.16 -8.96 -9.59
N ALA A 88 38.32 -8.55 -10.85
CA ALA A 88 37.41 -7.62 -11.51
C ALA A 88 35.98 -8.21 -11.61
N THR A 89 35.85 -9.46 -12.08
CA THR A 89 34.56 -10.17 -12.16
C THR A 89 33.93 -10.39 -10.78
N TYR A 90 34.73 -10.66 -9.75
CA TYR A 90 34.24 -10.77 -8.38
C TYR A 90 33.66 -9.44 -7.86
N ARG A 91 34.36 -8.32 -8.05
CA ARG A 91 33.89 -6.99 -7.66
C ARG A 91 32.63 -6.56 -8.41
N GLU A 92 32.54 -6.87 -9.70
CA GLU A 92 31.33 -6.63 -10.49
C GLU A 92 30.15 -7.43 -9.92
N SER A 93 30.37 -8.70 -9.58
CA SER A 93 29.35 -9.56 -8.97
C SER A 93 28.85 -9.02 -7.62
N LEU A 94 29.75 -8.50 -6.77
CA LEU A 94 29.37 -7.85 -5.52
C LEU A 94 28.56 -6.57 -5.74
N THR A 95 28.95 -5.77 -6.73
CA THR A 95 28.24 -4.53 -7.10
C THR A 95 26.83 -4.83 -7.62
N ASN A 96 26.69 -5.85 -8.47
CA ASN A 96 25.40 -6.30 -8.97
C ASN A 96 24.51 -6.86 -7.85
N ARG A 97 25.07 -7.62 -6.91
CA ARG A 97 24.35 -8.07 -5.71
C ARG A 97 23.88 -6.89 -4.87
N LYS A 98 24.75 -5.90 -4.60
CA LYS A 98 24.39 -4.69 -3.84
C LYS A 98 23.22 -3.94 -4.50
N ARG A 99 23.31 -3.66 -5.80
CA ARG A 99 22.24 -2.97 -6.56
C ARG A 99 20.91 -3.74 -6.52
N ASN A 100 20.96 -5.06 -6.63
CA ASN A 100 19.75 -5.89 -6.57
C ASN A 100 19.13 -5.87 -5.16
N SER A 101 19.95 -5.93 -4.12
CA SER A 101 19.48 -5.80 -2.74
C SER A 101 18.83 -4.43 -2.48
N GLU A 102 19.45 -3.34 -2.94
CA GLU A 102 18.89 -1.98 -2.83
C GLU A 102 17.52 -1.89 -3.53
N LYS A 103 17.38 -2.44 -4.74
CA LYS A 103 16.08 -2.51 -5.45
C LYS A 103 15.03 -3.33 -4.71
N CYS A 104 15.42 -4.39 -4.00
CA CYS A 104 14.49 -5.16 -3.17
C CYS A 104 14.07 -4.37 -1.94
N ILE A 105 15.01 -3.69 -1.27
CA ILE A 105 14.71 -2.84 -0.10
C ILE A 105 13.73 -1.73 -0.48
N GLU A 106 13.94 -1.05 -1.61
CA GLU A 106 13.04 0.03 -2.05
C GLU A 106 11.65 -0.48 -2.44
N ARG A 107 11.53 -1.69 -2.99
CA ARG A 107 10.22 -2.33 -3.22
C ARG A 107 9.52 -2.65 -1.90
N LEU A 108 10.23 -3.27 -0.96
CA LEU A 108 9.69 -3.59 0.36
C LEU A 108 9.22 -2.33 1.12
N LYS A 109 9.95 -1.21 1.03
CA LYS A 109 9.51 0.06 1.62
C LYS A 109 8.19 0.56 1.03
N LYS A 110 8.04 0.48 -0.29
CA LYS A 110 6.79 0.87 -0.97
C LYS A 110 5.63 -0.05 -0.59
N ASP A 111 5.87 -1.34 -0.53
CA ASP A 111 4.85 -2.32 -0.13
C ASP A 111 4.42 -2.10 1.33
N LEU A 112 5.37 -1.84 2.24
CA LEU A 112 5.09 -1.49 3.63
C LEU A 112 4.26 -0.21 3.75
N GLN A 113 4.61 0.83 2.99
CA GLN A 113 3.85 2.07 2.98
C GLN A 113 2.41 1.83 2.49
N LYS A 114 2.25 1.07 1.40
CA LYS A 114 0.92 0.73 0.87
C LYS A 114 0.10 -0.07 1.87
N MET A 115 0.70 -1.05 2.55
CA MET A 115 0.02 -1.82 3.59
C MET A 115 -0.42 -0.94 4.77
N GLN A 116 0.40 0.05 5.14
CA GLN A 116 0.04 0.99 6.20
C GLN A 116 -1.13 1.89 5.80
N GLU A 117 -1.14 2.38 4.56
CA GLU A 117 -2.26 3.16 4.01
C GLU A 117 -3.55 2.33 3.96
N GLU A 118 -3.47 1.07 3.49
CA GLU A 118 -4.61 0.14 3.46
C GLU A 118 -5.13 -0.17 4.88
N ALA A 119 -4.24 -0.34 5.85
CA ALA A 119 -4.62 -0.57 7.24
C ALA A 119 -5.38 0.61 7.83
N GLN A 120 -4.92 1.84 7.58
CA GLN A 120 -5.61 3.06 8.03
C GLN A 120 -7.00 3.23 7.39
N ILE A 121 -7.11 2.94 6.09
CA ILE A 121 -8.40 2.97 5.39
C ILE A 121 -9.37 1.96 6.00
N ASN A 122 -8.90 0.74 6.30
CA ASN A 122 -9.71 -0.31 6.90
C ASN A 122 -10.14 0.04 8.33
N GLU A 123 -9.23 0.59 9.14
CA GLU A 123 -9.53 1.05 10.50
C GLU A 123 -10.64 2.11 10.47
N HIS A 124 -10.51 3.12 9.61
CA HIS A 124 -11.52 4.16 9.46
C HIS A 124 -12.87 3.63 8.96
N ALA A 125 -12.87 2.65 8.04
CA ALA A 125 -14.09 2.01 7.57
C ALA A 125 -14.80 1.21 8.68
N ILE A 126 -14.03 0.54 9.56
CA ILE A 126 -14.55 -0.18 10.72
C ILE A 126 -15.17 0.80 11.71
N GLU A 127 -14.49 1.89 12.05
CA GLU A 127 -14.99 2.92 12.96
C GLU A 127 -16.30 3.53 12.45
N THR A 128 -16.34 3.93 11.18
CA THR A 128 -17.55 4.50 10.55
C THR A 128 -18.72 3.52 10.61
N THR A 129 -18.46 2.24 10.34
CA THR A 129 -19.50 1.20 10.38
C THR A 129 -20.00 0.98 11.81
N PHE A 130 -19.09 0.97 12.79
CA PHE A 130 -19.41 0.82 14.20
C PHE A 130 -20.28 1.99 14.71
N GLU A 131 -19.94 3.22 14.36
CA GLU A 131 -20.73 4.40 14.69
C GLU A 131 -22.13 4.35 14.08
N ALA A 132 -22.24 3.96 12.81
CA ALA A 132 -23.53 3.82 12.13
C ALA A 132 -24.41 2.74 12.78
N LEU A 133 -23.84 1.61 13.18
CA LEU A 133 -24.57 0.55 13.90
C LEU A 133 -25.01 1.02 15.29
N THR A 134 -24.14 1.74 16.00
CA THR A 134 -24.45 2.30 17.32
C THR A 134 -25.60 3.31 17.25
N ALA A 135 -25.62 4.17 16.22
CA ALA A 135 -26.71 5.10 15.98
C ALA A 135 -28.03 4.38 15.70
N LYS A 136 -28.02 3.34 14.85
CA LYS A 136 -29.21 2.51 14.58
C LYS A 136 -29.73 1.80 15.83
N LEU A 137 -28.84 1.28 16.68
CA LEU A 137 -29.23 0.66 17.94
C LEU A 137 -29.87 1.66 18.90
N ARG A 138 -29.35 2.89 18.98
CA ARG A 138 -29.94 3.96 19.78
C ARG A 138 -31.33 4.33 19.29
N GLN A 139 -31.49 4.52 17.98
CA GLN A 139 -32.80 4.79 17.37
C GLN A 139 -33.78 3.66 17.69
N ARG A 140 -33.39 2.40 17.50
CA ARG A 140 -34.28 1.27 17.78
C ARG A 140 -34.68 1.17 19.26
N LYS A 141 -33.76 1.51 20.18
CA LYS A 141 -34.05 1.60 21.60
C LYS A 141 -35.12 2.66 21.90
N GLU A 142 -35.03 3.83 21.26
CA GLU A 142 -36.00 4.92 21.43
C GLU A 142 -37.38 4.49 20.91
N GLU A 143 -37.45 3.91 19.71
CA GLU A 143 -38.69 3.37 19.15
C GLU A 143 -39.35 2.35 20.09
N LEU A 144 -38.58 1.40 20.62
CA LEU A 144 -39.11 0.39 21.56
C LEU A 144 -39.61 1.01 22.86
N LEU A 145 -38.96 2.07 23.35
CA LEU A 145 -39.42 2.80 24.54
C LEU A 145 -40.73 3.56 24.26
N GLU A 146 -40.87 4.13 23.07
CA GLU A 146 -42.12 4.77 22.63
C GLU A 146 -43.26 3.75 22.49
N GLU A 147 -43.01 2.62 21.83
CA GLU A 147 -43.97 1.51 21.72
C GLU A 147 -44.40 1.02 23.12
N ALA A 148 -43.47 0.86 24.06
CA ALA A 148 -43.76 0.44 25.43
C ALA A 148 -44.62 1.47 26.17
N ARG A 149 -44.30 2.77 26.05
CA ARG A 149 -45.10 3.85 26.64
C ARG A 149 -46.50 3.94 26.05
N ALA A 150 -46.64 3.73 24.74
CA ALA A 150 -47.93 3.71 24.08
C ALA A 150 -48.82 2.57 24.62
N LYS A 151 -48.27 1.35 24.69
CA LYS A 151 -48.97 0.20 25.28
C LYS A 151 -49.30 0.38 26.76
N GLN A 152 -48.43 1.05 27.52
CA GLN A 152 -48.71 1.36 28.92
C GLN A 152 -49.92 2.29 29.03
N LYS A 153 -49.96 3.38 28.24
CA LYS A 153 -51.11 4.32 28.22
C LYS A 153 -52.41 3.65 27.81
N GLU A 154 -52.36 2.76 26.81
CA GLU A 154 -53.52 1.98 26.37
C GLU A 154 -54.09 1.14 27.52
N ARG A 155 -53.23 0.36 28.20
CA ARG A 155 -53.63 -0.45 29.36
C ARG A 155 -54.13 0.39 30.53
N GLU A 156 -53.51 1.54 30.80
CA GLU A 156 -53.97 2.47 31.84
C GLU A 156 -55.37 3.00 31.53
N ALA A 157 -55.65 3.35 30.27
CA ALA A 157 -56.99 3.77 29.84
C ALA A 157 -58.03 2.65 29.99
N GLU A 158 -57.69 1.41 29.64
CA GLU A 158 -58.55 0.24 29.85
C GLU A 158 -58.85 0.01 31.33
N LEU A 159 -57.83 0.10 32.19
CA LEU A 159 -57.99 -0.04 33.64
C LEU A 159 -58.88 1.06 34.24
N ILE A 160 -58.74 2.30 33.77
CA ILE A 160 -59.61 3.41 34.18
C ILE A 160 -61.06 3.11 33.80
N LYS A 161 -61.30 2.67 32.56
CA LYS A 161 -62.64 2.29 32.09
C LYS A 161 -63.23 1.15 32.93
N LEU A 162 -62.46 0.10 33.19
CA LEU A 162 -62.90 -1.03 34.03
C LEU A 162 -63.24 -0.57 35.45
N LYS A 163 -62.44 0.33 36.02
CA LYS A 163 -62.69 0.92 37.34
C LYS A 163 -64.02 1.69 37.36
N GLU A 164 -64.30 2.49 36.33
CA GLU A 164 -65.56 3.23 36.22
C GLU A 164 -66.77 2.30 36.11
N GLU A 165 -66.65 1.22 35.32
CA GLU A 165 -67.68 0.19 35.20
C GLU A 165 -67.94 -0.51 36.55
N LEU A 166 -66.88 -0.87 37.28
CA LEU A 166 -66.98 -1.46 38.62
C LEU A 166 -67.65 -0.52 39.62
N ILE A 167 -67.32 0.78 39.61
CA ILE A 167 -67.97 1.78 40.46
C ILE A 167 -69.46 1.87 40.14
N LYS A 168 -69.82 1.89 38.85
CA LYS A 168 -71.23 1.94 38.42
C LYS A 168 -71.99 0.69 38.88
N TYR A 169 -71.39 -0.48 38.74
CA TYR A 169 -71.97 -1.73 39.21
C TYR A 169 -72.13 -1.76 40.73
N GLY A 170 -71.12 -1.30 41.48
CA GLY A 170 -71.16 -1.17 42.94
C GLY A 170 -72.33 -0.28 43.40
N LYS A 171 -72.49 0.90 42.82
CA LYS A 171 -73.63 1.80 43.10
C LYS A 171 -74.98 1.14 42.81
N SER A 172 -75.07 0.35 41.74
CA SER A 172 -76.30 -0.40 41.42
C SER A 172 -76.61 -1.45 42.48
N CYS A 173 -75.60 -2.15 42.99
CA CYS A 173 -75.74 -3.13 44.06
C CYS A 173 -76.16 -2.46 45.37
N GLU A 174 -75.52 -1.35 45.75
CA GLU A 174 -75.88 -0.57 46.94
C GLU A 174 -77.35 -0.13 46.90
N LYS A 175 -77.80 0.37 45.75
CA LYS A 175 -79.20 0.74 45.55
C LYS A 175 -80.15 -0.46 45.70
N ALA A 176 -79.83 -1.59 45.07
CA ALA A 176 -80.66 -2.80 45.18
C ALA A 176 -80.76 -3.30 46.63
N VAL A 177 -79.65 -3.27 47.39
CA VAL A 177 -79.62 -3.62 48.81
C VAL A 177 -80.49 -2.65 49.63
N HIS A 178 -80.37 -1.35 49.37
CA HIS A 178 -81.19 -0.33 50.03
C HIS A 178 -82.69 -0.52 49.75
N ASP A 179 -83.05 -0.81 48.50
CA ASP A 179 -84.44 -1.08 48.10
C ASP A 179 -84.97 -2.35 48.79
N LEU A 180 -84.17 -3.43 48.85
CA LEU A 180 -84.50 -4.64 49.61
C LEU A 180 -84.71 -4.37 51.11
N TRP A 181 -83.85 -3.54 51.71
CA TRP A 181 -83.97 -3.19 53.12
C TRP A 181 -85.27 -2.43 53.41
N HIS A 182 -85.68 -1.52 52.52
CA HIS A 182 -86.97 -0.84 52.63
C HIS A 182 -88.17 -1.77 52.55
N ILE A 183 -88.09 -2.82 51.73
CA ILE A 183 -89.13 -3.85 51.66
C ILE A 183 -89.19 -4.59 52.99
N ILE A 184 -88.06 -5.08 53.51
CA ILE A 184 -88.00 -5.83 54.78
C ILE A 184 -88.57 -5.00 55.93
N LYS A 185 -88.25 -3.70 56.00
CA LYS A 185 -88.70 -2.82 57.10
C LYS A 185 -90.19 -2.47 57.05
N LYS A 186 -90.89 -2.73 55.94
CA LYS A 186 -92.34 -2.55 55.81
C LYS A 186 -93.14 -3.76 56.27
N PHE A 187 -92.48 -4.91 56.38
CA PHE A 187 -93.01 -6.10 57.04
C PHE A 187 -92.70 -6.06 58.54
#